data_AF-A0A9D7LRK6-F1
#
_entry.id   AF-A0A9D7LRK6-F1
#
_cell.length_a   1.000
_cell.length_b   1.000
_cell.length_c   1.000
_cell.angle_alpha   90.00
_cell.angle_beta   90.00
_cell.angle_gamma   90.00
#
_symmetry.space_group_name_H-M   'P 1'
#
loop_
_entity.id
_entity.type
_entity.pdbx_description
1 polymer ?
#
loop_
_entity_poly.entity_id
_entity_poly.type
_entity_poly.pdbx_seq_one_letter_code
_entity_poly.pdbx_strand_id
1 'polypeptide(L)'
;MKRGYAPDASTAPRQLMGRSLAGVAIHAIEWLWVGWIPKGYITLLAGETGAGKSTVLADITARITTGAPWPGEYDCPSNWRRPERVLWLGSEDSIEEMTVPRLLACGANPANVVEIQALCRTASAIPSPCKTILKQSVKCWLMLGMSITARSPCSLLTLSPVICRGKAAQRWT
;
A
#
# COMPACT_ATOMS: atom_id res chain seq x y z
N MET A 1 42.70 -16.66 -2.12
CA MET A 1 42.50 -15.25 -1.77
C MET A 1 41.17 -15.09 -1.03
N LYS A 2 41.19 -14.93 0.29
CA LYS A 2 39.99 -14.62 1.09
C LYS A 2 39.73 -13.12 1.00
N ARG A 3 38.55 -12.70 0.49
CA ARG A 3 38.13 -11.29 0.55
C ARG A 3 38.04 -10.90 2.03
N GLY A 4 38.87 -9.95 2.46
CA GLY A 4 38.82 -9.38 3.80
C GLY A 4 37.48 -8.71 4.04
N TYR A 5 36.87 -9.01 5.18
CA TYR A 5 35.74 -8.27 5.73
C TYR A 5 36.25 -6.87 6.11
N ALA A 6 35.82 -5.84 5.39
CA ALA A 6 36.06 -4.46 5.78
C ALA A 6 35.13 -4.13 6.96
N PRO A 7 35.64 -3.61 8.09
CA PRO A 7 34.78 -3.15 9.17
C PRO A 7 33.91 -1.99 8.67
N ASP A 8 32.62 -2.02 9.02
CA ASP A 8 31.67 -0.97 8.69
C ASP A 8 32.04 0.33 9.41
N ALA A 9 31.94 1.46 8.71
CA ALA A 9 32.30 2.78 9.22
C ALA A 9 31.30 3.37 10.25
N SER A 10 30.77 2.57 11.18
CA SER A 10 29.72 3.01 12.13
C SER A 10 30.06 2.86 13.61
N THR A 11 31.31 3.14 13.99
CA THR A 11 31.82 3.11 15.38
C THR A 11 31.46 4.34 16.22
N ALA A 12 30.47 5.14 15.82
CA ALA A 12 30.02 6.27 16.62
C ALA A 12 29.26 5.77 17.87
N PRO A 13 29.50 6.36 19.06
CA PRO A 13 28.78 5.98 20.26
C PRO A 13 27.28 6.20 20.06
N ARG A 14 26.48 5.13 20.23
CA ARG A 14 25.02 5.19 20.13
C ARG A 14 24.46 5.79 21.41
N GLN A 15 23.78 6.92 21.31
CA GLN A 15 23.13 7.57 22.44
C GLN A 15 21.64 7.26 22.45
N LEU A 16 21.08 6.97 23.63
CA LEU A 16 19.64 6.82 23.82
C LEU A 16 19.00 8.21 23.87
N MET A 17 18.06 8.49 22.98
CA MET A 17 17.21 9.68 23.03
C MET A 17 15.82 9.30 23.54
N GLY A 18 15.35 10.01 24.57
CA GLY A 18 14.01 9.85 25.13
C GLY A 18 13.28 11.20 25.16
N ARG A 19 11.95 11.15 25.08
CA ARG A 19 11.08 12.30 25.35
C ARG A 19 10.06 11.91 26.42
N SER A 20 9.72 12.85 27.30
CA SER A 20 8.60 12.66 28.23
C SER A 20 7.28 12.61 27.47
N LEU A 21 6.40 11.69 27.86
CA LEU A 21 5.06 11.59 27.27
C LEU A 21 4.07 12.60 27.86
N ALA A 22 4.41 13.27 28.98
CA ALA A 22 3.51 14.17 29.69
C ALA A 22 3.05 15.40 28.87
N GLY A 23 3.83 15.81 27.86
CA GLY A 23 3.53 16.95 26.99
C GLY A 23 3.10 16.57 25.57
N VAL A 24 2.83 15.29 25.29
CA VAL A 24 2.48 14.85 23.94
C VAL A 24 1.01 15.17 23.67
N ALA A 25 0.76 15.98 22.64
CA ALA A 25 -0.59 16.29 22.18
C ALA A 25 -1.31 15.01 21.71
N ILE A 26 -2.53 14.83 22.21
CA ILE A 26 -3.41 13.74 21.79
C ILE A 26 -4.16 14.21 20.55
N HIS A 27 -4.13 13.40 19.49
CA HIS A 27 -4.87 13.64 18.25
C HIS A 27 -5.88 12.52 18.03
N ALA A 28 -7.07 12.86 17.54
CA ALA A 28 -8.05 11.88 17.14
C ALA A 28 -7.57 11.16 15.87
N ILE A 29 -7.85 9.85 15.80
CA ILE A 29 -7.57 9.05 14.61
C ILE A 29 -8.70 9.30 13.60
N GLU A 30 -8.34 9.78 12.42
CA GLU A 30 -9.26 9.81 11.28
C GLU A 30 -9.34 8.42 10.64
N TRP A 31 -10.55 7.98 10.30
CA TRP A 31 -10.78 6.64 9.76
C TRP A 31 -11.21 6.67 8.31
N LEU A 32 -10.69 5.73 7.52
CA LEU A 32 -11.23 5.38 6.22
C LEU A 32 -12.38 4.39 6.41
N TRP A 33 -12.13 3.33 7.19
CA TRP A 33 -13.10 2.36 7.67
C TRP A 33 -12.96 2.23 9.19
N VAL A 34 -13.96 2.69 9.93
CA VAL A 34 -13.92 2.79 11.40
C VAL A 34 -13.60 1.44 12.04
N GLY A 35 -12.54 1.40 12.85
CA GLY A 35 -12.07 0.21 13.54
C GLY A 35 -11.14 -0.71 12.72
N TRP A 36 -11.01 -0.46 11.41
CA TRP A 36 -10.24 -1.33 10.50
C TRP A 36 -9.09 -0.61 9.81
N ILE A 37 -9.35 0.56 9.19
CA ILE A 37 -8.37 1.26 8.35
C ILE A 37 -8.27 2.72 8.77
N PRO A 38 -7.24 3.12 9.54
CA PRO A 38 -7.00 4.51 9.89
C PRO A 38 -6.28 5.26 8.76
N LYS A 39 -6.71 6.51 8.49
CA LYS A 39 -6.14 7.36 7.44
C LYS A 39 -4.74 7.83 7.83
N GLY A 40 -3.80 7.77 6.87
CA GLY A 40 -2.40 8.18 7.09
C GLY A 40 -1.52 7.12 7.77
N TYR A 41 -2.08 5.95 8.07
CA TYR A 41 -1.34 4.83 8.66
C TYR A 41 -1.23 3.67 7.67
N ILE A 42 -0.25 2.80 7.90
CA ILE A 42 -0.08 1.57 7.13
C ILE A 42 -0.99 0.50 7.72
N THR A 43 -1.86 -0.08 6.88
CA THR A 43 -2.67 -1.25 7.22
C THR A 43 -2.17 -2.45 6.44
N LEU A 44 -1.90 -3.57 7.12
CA LEU A 44 -1.40 -4.80 6.52
C LEU A 44 -2.50 -5.87 6.52
N LEU A 45 -2.89 -6.34 5.32
CA LEU A 45 -3.77 -7.50 5.16
C LEU A 45 -2.93 -8.76 4.93
N ALA A 46 -2.85 -9.62 5.94
CA ALA A 46 -2.07 -10.86 5.91
C ALA A 46 -2.96 -12.09 6.10
N GLY A 47 -2.50 -13.24 5.61
CA GLY A 47 -3.26 -14.49 5.60
C GLY A 47 -2.65 -15.48 4.61
N GLU A 48 -3.11 -16.73 4.65
CA GLU A 48 -2.60 -17.81 3.79
C GLU A 48 -2.89 -17.59 2.30
N THR A 49 -2.13 -18.27 1.44
CA THR A 49 -2.41 -18.30 0.00
C THR A 49 -3.81 -18.86 -0.21
N GLY A 50 -4.62 -18.20 -1.05
CA GLY A 50 -6.02 -18.60 -1.26
C GLY A 50 -7.02 -18.07 -0.22
N ALA A 51 -6.59 -17.41 0.86
CA ALA A 51 -7.48 -16.86 1.89
C ALA A 51 -8.33 -15.63 1.44
N GLY A 52 -8.33 -15.30 0.13
CA GLY A 52 -9.17 -14.23 -0.41
C GLY A 52 -8.68 -12.80 -0.16
N LYS A 53 -7.41 -12.59 0.26
CA LYS A 53 -6.86 -11.24 0.53
C LYS A 53 -7.03 -10.26 -0.65
N SER A 54 -6.70 -10.70 -1.86
CA SER A 54 -6.83 -9.86 -3.06
C SER A 54 -8.29 -9.55 -3.39
N THR A 55 -9.21 -10.45 -3.02
CA THR A 55 -10.66 -10.24 -3.16
C THR A 55 -11.16 -9.21 -2.14
N VAL A 56 -10.74 -9.31 -0.89
CA VAL A 56 -11.06 -8.31 0.15
C VAL A 56 -10.49 -6.94 -0.24
N LEU A 57 -9.26 -6.89 -0.76
CA LEU A 57 -8.65 -5.65 -1.25
C LEU A 57 -9.41 -5.05 -2.44
N ALA A 58 -9.95 -5.89 -3.33
CA ALA A 58 -10.79 -5.46 -4.44
C ALA A 58 -12.15 -4.91 -3.96
N ASP A 59 -12.80 -5.54 -2.97
CA ASP A 59 -14.03 -5.04 -2.34
C ASP A 59 -13.80 -3.69 -1.64
N ILE A 60 -12.71 -3.56 -0.88
CA ILE A 60 -12.31 -2.28 -0.26
C ILE A 60 -12.13 -1.20 -1.34
N THR A 61 -11.43 -1.53 -2.42
CA THR A 61 -11.22 -0.60 -3.55
C THR A 61 -12.55 -0.21 -4.20
N ALA A 62 -13.46 -1.17 -4.38
CA ALA A 62 -14.78 -0.92 -4.95
C ALA A 62 -15.59 0.07 -4.10
N ARG A 63 -15.60 -0.11 -2.78
CA ARG A 63 -16.32 0.78 -1.87
C ARG A 63 -15.76 2.19 -1.86
N ILE A 64 -14.44 2.35 -1.91
CA ILE A 64 -13.79 3.68 -1.96
C ILE A 64 -14.12 4.38 -3.29
N THR A 65 -13.99 3.66 -4.40
CA THR A 65 -14.17 4.22 -5.75
C THR A 65 -15.61 4.54 -6.11
N THR A 66 -16.58 4.02 -5.36
CA THR A 66 -18.02 4.25 -5.55
C THR A 66 -18.68 5.03 -4.42
N GLY A 67 -18.01 5.19 -3.27
CA GLY A 67 -18.61 5.76 -2.07
C GLY A 67 -19.59 4.80 -1.36
N ALA A 68 -19.54 3.50 -1.67
CA ALA A 68 -20.43 2.53 -1.03
C ALA A 68 -20.17 2.42 0.50
N PRO A 69 -21.21 2.10 1.29
CA PRO A 69 -21.07 1.91 2.74
C PRO A 69 -20.12 0.76 3.05
N TRP A 70 -19.46 0.80 4.22
CA TRP A 70 -18.70 -0.33 4.72
C TRP A 70 -19.61 -1.45 5.25
N PRO A 71 -19.11 -2.70 5.36
CA PRO A 71 -19.80 -3.73 6.12
C PRO A 71 -20.11 -3.22 7.55
N GLY A 72 -21.37 -3.31 7.96
CA GLY A 72 -21.84 -2.75 9.24
C GLY A 72 -22.49 -1.36 9.15
N GLU A 73 -22.32 -0.65 8.03
CA GLU A 73 -22.94 0.67 7.78
C GLU A 73 -24.26 0.52 7.01
N TYR A 74 -25.28 -0.12 7.61
CA TYR A 74 -26.53 -0.48 6.91
C TYR A 74 -27.50 0.68 6.69
N ASP A 75 -27.48 1.69 7.55
CA ASP A 75 -28.41 2.83 7.52
C ASP A 75 -27.79 4.11 6.91
N CYS A 76 -26.63 3.99 6.24
CA CYS A 76 -26.00 5.14 5.61
C CYS A 76 -26.72 5.53 4.30
N PRO A 77 -27.13 6.80 4.13
CA PRO A 77 -27.66 7.30 2.87
C PRO A 77 -26.71 7.03 1.69
N SER A 78 -27.25 6.81 0.50
CA SER A 78 -26.47 6.50 -0.71
C SER A 78 -25.47 7.59 -1.14
N ASN A 79 -25.57 8.80 -0.58
CA ASN A 79 -24.70 9.94 -0.82
C ASN A 79 -23.80 10.31 0.38
N TRP A 80 -23.75 9.48 1.42
CA TRP A 80 -23.03 9.76 2.66
C TRP A 80 -21.51 9.89 2.45
N ARG A 81 -20.94 9.06 1.56
CA ARG A 81 -19.51 9.08 1.22
C ARG A 81 -19.34 9.44 -0.25
N ARG A 82 -18.45 10.38 -0.53
CA ARG A 82 -18.10 10.74 -1.91
C ARG A 82 -17.15 9.67 -2.48
N PRO A 83 -17.31 9.27 -3.75
CA PRO A 83 -16.31 8.46 -4.45
C PRO A 83 -14.92 9.10 -4.38
N GLU A 84 -13.90 8.30 -4.07
CA GLU A 84 -12.51 8.73 -3.97
C GLU A 84 -11.60 7.88 -4.87
N ARG A 85 -10.36 8.35 -5.08
CA ARG A 85 -9.38 7.65 -5.91
C ARG A 85 -8.51 6.70 -5.11
N VAL A 86 -8.19 5.56 -5.73
CA VAL A 86 -7.28 4.55 -5.21
C VAL A 86 -6.06 4.44 -6.12
N LEU A 87 -4.89 4.50 -5.50
CA LEU A 87 -3.63 4.22 -6.17
C LEU A 87 -3.32 2.73 -5.99
N TRP A 88 -3.24 1.99 -7.10
CA TRP A 88 -3.04 0.56 -7.11
C TRP A 88 -1.61 0.18 -7.51
N LEU A 89 -0.98 -0.63 -6.66
CA LEU A 89 0.35 -1.15 -6.89
C LEU A 89 0.29 -2.67 -6.87
N GLY A 90 0.21 -3.23 -8.08
CA GLY A 90 0.29 -4.66 -8.31
C GLY A 90 1.67 -5.05 -8.84
N SER A 91 2.24 -6.14 -8.35
CA SER A 91 3.44 -6.75 -8.95
C SER A 91 3.28 -8.24 -9.26
N GLU A 92 2.25 -8.88 -8.68
CA GLU A 92 2.03 -10.32 -8.70
C GLU A 92 1.02 -10.73 -9.78
N ASP A 93 -0.16 -10.12 -9.74
CA ASP A 93 -1.27 -10.39 -10.65
C ASP A 93 -1.13 -9.56 -11.94
N SER A 94 -1.50 -10.14 -13.09
CA SER A 94 -1.74 -9.36 -14.30
C SER A 94 -2.88 -8.36 -14.03
N ILE A 95 -2.69 -7.14 -14.49
CA ILE A 95 -3.70 -6.09 -14.35
C ILE A 95 -4.91 -6.42 -15.22
N GLU A 96 -4.66 -6.82 -16.46
CA GLU A 96 -5.66 -7.07 -17.49
C GLU A 96 -6.44 -8.37 -17.23
N GLU A 97 -5.75 -9.43 -16.83
CA GLU A 97 -6.35 -10.77 -16.71
C GLU A 97 -6.93 -11.06 -15.33
N MET A 98 -6.42 -10.42 -14.28
CA MET A 98 -6.81 -10.73 -12.90
C MET A 98 -7.33 -9.51 -12.15
N THR A 99 -6.56 -8.43 -12.09
CA THR A 99 -6.89 -7.30 -11.22
C THR A 99 -8.14 -6.55 -11.69
N VAL A 100 -8.18 -6.12 -12.94
CA VAL A 100 -9.31 -5.37 -13.52
C VAL A 100 -10.59 -6.20 -13.52
N PRO A 101 -10.61 -7.47 -14.00
CA PRO A 101 -11.79 -8.30 -13.92
C PRO A 101 -12.32 -8.47 -12.49
N ARG A 102 -11.41 -8.64 -11.51
CA ARG A 102 -11.78 -8.76 -10.09
C ARG A 102 -12.36 -7.46 -9.54
N LEU A 103 -11.76 -6.31 -9.86
CA LEU A 103 -12.27 -5.00 -9.47
C LEU A 103 -13.68 -4.75 -10.04
N LEU A 104 -13.89 -5.06 -11.32
CA LEU A 104 -15.20 -4.94 -11.97
C LEU A 104 -16.23 -5.89 -11.35
N ALA A 105 -15.85 -7.14 -11.05
CA ALA A 105 -16.72 -8.10 -10.39
C ALA A 105 -17.14 -7.65 -8.97
N CYS A 106 -16.28 -6.91 -8.27
CA CYS A 106 -16.60 -6.27 -6.99
C CYS A 106 -17.39 -4.96 -7.14
N GLY A 107 -17.67 -4.50 -8.35
CA GLY A 107 -18.40 -3.24 -8.62
C GLY A 107 -17.54 -1.98 -8.47
N ALA A 108 -16.22 -2.09 -8.56
CA ALA A 108 -15.36 -0.92 -8.52
C ALA A 108 -15.54 -0.01 -9.74
N ASN A 109 -15.35 1.29 -9.54
CA ASN A 109 -15.26 2.24 -10.64
C ASN A 109 -13.79 2.36 -11.11
N PRO A 110 -13.40 1.75 -12.24
CA PRO A 110 -12.01 1.75 -12.70
C PRO A 110 -11.51 3.15 -13.05
N ALA A 111 -12.39 4.12 -13.36
CA ALA A 111 -11.99 5.50 -13.62
C ALA A 111 -11.39 6.19 -12.38
N ASN A 112 -11.65 5.65 -11.18
CA ASN A 112 -11.09 6.11 -9.91
C ASN A 112 -9.90 5.25 -9.43
N VAL A 113 -9.42 4.31 -10.24
CA VAL A 113 -8.25 3.48 -9.91
C VAL A 113 -7.10 3.86 -10.83
N VAL A 114 -5.93 4.16 -10.24
CA VAL A 114 -4.72 4.49 -11.00
C VAL A 114 -3.65 3.46 -10.68
N GLU A 115 -3.23 2.71 -11.69
CA GLU A 115 -2.09 1.80 -11.57
C GLU A 115 -0.77 2.60 -11.56
N ILE A 116 0.12 2.26 -10.62
CA ILE A 116 1.48 2.79 -10.61
C ILE A 116 2.43 1.72 -11.16
N GLN A 117 2.96 1.93 -12.37
CA GLN A 117 3.77 0.94 -13.10
C GLN A 117 5.29 1.11 -12.91
N ALA A 118 5.77 2.35 -12.74
CA ALA A 118 7.19 2.63 -12.73
C ALA A 118 7.54 3.89 -11.92
N LEU A 119 8.78 3.94 -11.46
CA LEU A 119 9.42 5.18 -11.05
C LEU A 119 10.36 5.64 -12.16
N CYS A 120 10.26 6.93 -12.51
CA CYS A 120 11.29 7.60 -13.29
C CYS A 120 12.13 8.47 -12.35
N ARG A 121 13.46 8.31 -12.38
CA ARG A 121 14.39 9.18 -11.65
C ARG A 121 14.75 10.36 -12.55
N THR A 122 14.43 11.59 -12.13
CA THR A 122 14.63 12.80 -12.93
C THR A 122 16.10 13.08 -13.30
N ALA A 123 17.08 12.40 -12.68
CA ALA A 123 18.50 12.52 -13.00
C ALA A 123 19.03 11.48 -14.02
N SER A 124 18.23 10.49 -14.45
CA SER A 124 18.59 9.58 -15.53
C SER A 124 17.34 9.19 -16.32
N ALA A 125 17.28 9.57 -17.59
CA ALA A 125 16.12 9.48 -18.48
C ALA A 125 15.68 8.04 -18.88
N ILE A 126 15.95 7.02 -18.04
CA ILE A 126 15.57 5.64 -18.30
C ILE A 126 14.52 5.22 -17.26
N PRO A 127 13.26 4.99 -17.68
CA PRO A 127 12.25 4.36 -16.83
C PRO A 127 12.75 2.97 -16.43
N SER A 128 12.95 2.74 -15.14
CA SER A 128 13.28 1.40 -14.63
C SER A 128 11.97 0.69 -14.25
N PRO A 129 11.65 -0.49 -14.79
CA PRO A 129 10.44 -1.21 -14.41
C PRO A 129 10.45 -1.51 -12.90
N CYS A 130 9.31 -1.31 -12.23
CA CYS A 130 9.20 -1.40 -10.75
C CYS A 130 9.52 -2.78 -10.15
N LYS A 131 9.74 -3.81 -10.97
CA LYS A 131 10.01 -5.19 -10.52
C LYS A 131 11.31 -5.34 -9.71
N THR A 132 12.24 -4.39 -9.76
CA THR A 132 13.59 -4.57 -9.15
C THR A 132 13.83 -3.79 -7.86
N ILE A 133 12.94 -2.89 -7.42
CA ILE A 133 13.29 -1.95 -6.34
C ILE A 133 12.22 -1.88 -5.25
N LEU A 134 11.99 -2.98 -4.54
CA LEU A 134 11.15 -3.00 -3.33
C LEU A 134 11.89 -2.64 -2.03
N LYS A 135 13.24 -2.62 -2.03
CA LYS A 135 14.01 -2.29 -0.81
C LYS A 135 14.47 -0.83 -0.71
N GLN A 136 14.56 -0.09 -1.83
CA GLN A 136 15.05 1.32 -1.82
C GLN A 136 13.95 2.36 -2.13
N SER A 137 12.77 1.93 -2.60
CA SER A 137 11.80 2.86 -3.20
C SER A 137 10.74 3.39 -2.24
N VAL A 138 10.44 2.72 -1.13
CA VAL A 138 9.32 3.11 -0.23
C VAL A 138 9.47 4.54 0.29
N LYS A 139 10.71 5.00 0.57
CA LYS A 139 10.97 6.37 1.05
C LYS A 139 10.81 7.44 -0.04
N CYS A 140 11.27 7.16 -1.26
CA CYS A 140 10.98 8.04 -2.42
C CYS A 140 9.50 8.00 -2.81
N TRP A 141 8.81 6.89 -2.56
CA TRP A 141 7.39 6.70 -2.87
C TRP A 141 6.49 7.50 -1.94
N LEU A 142 6.76 7.52 -0.64
CA LEU A 142 5.99 8.35 0.29
C LEU A 142 6.14 9.83 -0.09
N MET A 143 7.34 10.26 -0.47
CA MET A 143 7.63 11.64 -0.89
C MET A 143 7.00 12.01 -2.24
N LEU A 144 7.02 11.12 -3.24
CA LEU A 144 6.43 11.36 -4.57
C LEU A 144 4.92 11.13 -4.60
N GLY A 145 4.43 10.15 -3.86
CA GLY A 145 3.00 9.91 -3.63
C GLY A 145 2.34 11.13 -3.01
N MET A 146 3.01 11.81 -2.07
CA MET A 146 2.58 13.11 -1.53
C MET A 146 2.55 14.24 -2.57
N SER A 147 3.39 14.19 -3.61
CA SER A 147 3.41 15.18 -4.70
C SER A 147 2.34 14.90 -5.77
N ILE A 148 2.03 13.62 -6.02
CA ILE A 148 0.91 13.21 -6.88
C ILE A 148 -0.44 13.47 -6.19
N THR A 149 -0.55 13.23 -4.88
CA THR A 149 -1.75 13.57 -4.11
C THR A 149 -1.96 15.08 -3.96
N ALA A 150 -0.93 15.90 -4.15
CA ALA A 150 -1.06 17.37 -4.18
C ALA A 150 -1.87 17.88 -5.39
N ARG A 151 -1.97 17.13 -6.50
CA ARG A 151 -2.81 17.48 -7.67
C ARG A 151 -4.22 16.89 -7.61
N SER A 152 -4.46 15.85 -6.82
CA SER A 152 -5.79 15.28 -6.56
C SER A 152 -5.73 14.41 -5.29
N PRO A 153 -6.56 14.64 -4.27
CA PRO A 153 -6.52 13.85 -3.04
C PRO A 153 -6.87 12.39 -3.35
N CYS A 154 -5.95 11.47 -3.07
CA CYS A 154 -6.20 10.03 -3.10
C CYS A 154 -6.33 9.56 -1.64
N SER A 155 -7.29 8.68 -1.38
CA SER A 155 -7.62 8.28 -0.01
C SER A 155 -7.00 6.95 0.41
N LEU A 156 -6.54 6.14 -0.54
CA LEU A 156 -5.85 4.89 -0.27
C LEU A 156 -4.76 4.59 -1.31
N LEU A 157 -3.62 4.13 -0.81
CA LEU A 157 -2.56 3.49 -1.58
C LEU A 157 -2.58 2.00 -1.24
N THR A 158 -2.93 1.15 -2.19
CA THR A 158 -2.95 -0.29 -1.98
C THR A 158 -1.67 -0.93 -2.49
N LEU A 159 -1.04 -1.77 -1.66
CA LEU A 159 0.05 -2.65 -2.05
C LEU A 159 -0.51 -4.07 -2.06
N SER A 160 -0.89 -4.58 -3.23
CA SER A 160 -1.22 -6.00 -3.37
C SER A 160 0.08 -6.79 -3.23
N PRO A 161 0.14 -7.85 -2.40
CA PRO A 161 1.39 -8.37 -1.89
C PRO A 161 2.40 -8.75 -2.98
N VAL A 162 3.66 -8.67 -2.58
CA VAL A 162 4.76 -9.41 -3.18
C VAL A 162 4.69 -10.80 -2.55
N ILE A 163 4.49 -11.87 -3.32
CA ILE A 163 4.84 -13.21 -2.81
C ILE A 163 6.32 -13.14 -2.42
N CYS A 164 6.62 -13.20 -1.12
CA CYS A 164 7.94 -13.62 -0.67
C CYS A 164 8.09 -15.08 -1.06
N ARG A 165 8.57 -15.37 -2.28
CA ARG A 165 9.03 -16.72 -2.64
C ARG A 165 10.29 -17.00 -1.85
N GLY A 166 10.14 -17.36 -0.58
CA GLY A 166 11.15 -18.10 0.15
C GLY A 166 11.19 -19.50 -0.44
N LYS A 167 12.30 -19.87 -1.09
CA LYS A 167 12.61 -21.29 -1.31
C LYS A 167 12.79 -21.94 0.05
N ALA A 168 11.72 -22.43 0.66
CA ALA A 168 11.77 -23.32 1.81
C ALA A 168 10.42 -24.01 2.00
N ALA A 169 10.22 -25.11 1.28
CA ALA A 169 9.35 -26.20 1.71
C ALA A 169 9.78 -27.44 0.91
N GLN A 170 10.81 -28.12 1.44
CA GLN A 170 10.96 -29.53 1.20
C GLN A 170 9.68 -30.25 1.65
N ARG A 171 9.28 -31.21 0.83
CA ARG A 171 8.40 -32.34 1.09
C ARG A 171 7.96 -32.56 2.54
N TRP A 172 6.66 -32.56 2.73
CA TRP A 172 5.90 -33.49 3.57
C TRP A 172 4.68 -33.82 2.70
N THR A 173 4.43 -35.01 2.17
CA THR A 173 4.77 -36.41 2.45
C THR A 173 4.99 -37.14 1.13
#